data_AF-A0A6A6MWW3-F1
#
_entry.id   AF-A0A6A6MWW3-F1
#
_cell.length_a   1.000
_cell.length_b   1.000
_cell.length_c   1.000
_cell.angle_alpha   90.00
_cell.angle_beta   90.00
_cell.angle_gamma   90.00
#
_symmetry.space_group_name_H-M   'P 1'
#
loop_
_entity.id
_entity.type
_entity.pdbx_description
1 polymer ?
#
loop_
_entity_poly.entity_id
_entity_poly.type
_entity_poly.pdbx_seq_one_letter_code
_entity_poly.pdbx_strand_id
1 'polypeptide(L)'
;MRWMFDDYCYKKPSVIVWIFALSFEMSRGGSHHRIHGLFERALANESLRKSVILWRTYIAYEIDIACNPSAARRIFFRAIHACPWSKKLWLDGFLKLNSVLSAKELSDLQEVMRDKELNLRTDIYEILLQDELVS
;
A
#
# COMPACT_ATOMS: atom_id res chain seq x y z
N MET A 1 -16.25 18.22 -13.71
CA MET A 1 -14.88 17.81 -13.31
C MET A 1 -14.64 16.28 -13.35
N ARG A 2 -15.59 15.41 -12.98
CA ARG A 2 -15.42 13.93 -13.01
C ARG A 2 -15.05 13.35 -14.40
N TRP A 3 -15.78 13.75 -15.44
CA TRP A 3 -15.51 13.36 -16.82
C TRP A 3 -14.17 13.84 -17.34
N MET A 4 -13.67 14.96 -16.79
CA MET A 4 -12.39 15.54 -17.19
C MET A 4 -11.22 14.70 -16.65
N PHE A 5 -11.27 14.26 -15.40
CA PHE A 5 -10.26 13.32 -14.86
C PHE A 5 -10.37 11.94 -15.51
N ASP A 6 -11.59 11.42 -15.72
CA ASP A 6 -11.78 10.13 -16.36
C ASP A 6 -11.21 10.13 -17.79
N ASP A 7 -11.53 11.13 -18.64
CA ASP A 7 -11.00 11.24 -20.01
C ASP A 7 -9.48 11.48 -20.05
N TYR A 8 -8.94 12.27 -19.12
CA TYR A 8 -7.51 12.58 -19.06
C TYR A 8 -6.67 11.40 -18.57
N CYS A 9 -7.17 10.63 -17.58
CA CYS A 9 -6.53 9.42 -17.08
C CYS A 9 -6.44 8.31 -18.14
N TYR A 10 -7.38 8.24 -19.09
CA TYR A 10 -7.33 7.29 -20.20
C TYR A 10 -6.26 7.64 -21.24
N LYS A 11 -6.01 8.94 -21.49
CA LYS A 11 -5.07 9.38 -22.54
C LYS A 11 -3.61 9.33 -22.09
N LYS A 12 -3.31 9.63 -20.82
CA LYS A 12 -1.96 9.53 -20.23
C LYS A 12 -2.03 9.14 -18.74
N PRO A 13 -1.91 7.85 -18.40
CA PRO A 13 -1.95 7.39 -17.01
C PRO A 13 -0.72 7.87 -16.25
N SER A 14 -0.85 8.96 -15.49
CA SER A 14 0.20 9.49 -14.62
C SER A 14 -0.12 9.17 -13.16
N VAL A 15 0.86 8.65 -12.43
CA VAL A 15 0.76 8.39 -10.98
C VAL A 15 0.33 9.64 -10.23
N ILE A 16 0.83 10.82 -10.63
CA ILE A 16 0.55 12.10 -9.95
C ILE A 16 -0.94 12.47 -10.07
N VAL A 17 -1.53 12.28 -11.25
CA VAL A 17 -2.95 12.60 -11.48
C VAL A 17 -3.84 11.70 -10.63
N TRP A 18 -3.50 10.41 -10.54
CA TRP A 18 -4.24 9.46 -9.71
C TRP A 18 -4.10 9.74 -8.22
N ILE A 19 -2.88 10.05 -7.74
CA ILE A 19 -2.68 10.46 -6.34
C ILE A 19 -3.51 11.69 -6.03
N PHE A 20 -3.45 12.72 -6.88
CA PHE A 20 -4.22 13.94 -6.66
C PHE A 20 -5.73 13.68 -6.63
N ALA A 21 -6.24 12.88 -7.58
CA ALA A 21 -7.65 12.50 -7.62
C ALA A 21 -8.09 11.72 -6.37
N LEU A 22 -7.24 10.79 -5.90
CA LEU A 22 -7.49 10.02 -4.67
C LEU A 22 -7.47 10.91 -3.44
N SER A 23 -6.47 11.77 -3.28
CA SER A 23 -6.39 12.73 -2.16
C SER A 23 -7.60 13.65 -2.15
N PHE A 24 -8.03 14.13 -3.31
CA PHE A 24 -9.22 14.96 -3.43
C PHE A 24 -10.49 14.20 -3.01
N GLU A 25 -10.71 12.98 -3.52
CA GLU A 25 -11.90 12.20 -3.16
C GLU A 25 -11.93 11.83 -1.67
N MET A 26 -10.78 11.49 -1.09
CA MET A 26 -10.65 11.23 0.36
C MET A 26 -10.96 12.47 1.19
N SER A 27 -10.42 13.63 0.81
CA SER A 27 -10.67 14.90 1.53
C SER A 27 -12.14 15.32 1.55
N ARG A 28 -12.91 14.87 0.55
CA ARG A 28 -14.34 15.16 0.42
C ARG A 28 -15.24 14.17 1.16
N GLY A 29 -14.67 13.17 1.83
CA GLY A 29 -15.45 12.10 2.45
C GLY A 29 -16.22 11.27 1.43
N GLY A 30 -15.61 10.99 0.27
CA GLY A 30 -16.21 10.09 -0.71
C GLY A 30 -16.54 8.72 -0.11
N SER A 31 -17.56 8.04 -0.63
CA SER A 31 -17.92 6.71 -0.11
C SER A 31 -16.77 5.71 -0.30
N HIS A 32 -16.61 4.78 0.65
CA HIS A 32 -15.54 3.78 0.59
C HIS A 32 -15.52 3.01 -0.74
N HIS A 33 -16.71 2.63 -1.23
CA HIS A 33 -16.85 1.98 -2.53
C HIS A 33 -16.28 2.79 -3.69
N ARG A 34 -16.46 4.12 -3.71
CA ARG A 34 -15.89 4.99 -4.75
C ARG A 34 -14.38 5.05 -4.67
N ILE A 35 -13.84 5.22 -3.46
CA ILE A 35 -12.40 5.32 -3.25
C ILE A 35 -11.72 4.01 -3.66
N HIS A 36 -12.30 2.86 -3.29
CA HIS A 36 -11.82 1.55 -3.74
C HIS A 36 -11.88 1.41 -5.26
N GLY A 37 -13.01 1.82 -5.87
CA GLY A 37 -13.15 1.82 -7.33
C GLY A 37 -12.06 2.67 -8.02
N LEU A 38 -11.68 3.81 -7.45
CA LEU A 38 -10.59 4.63 -7.97
C LEU A 38 -9.23 3.94 -7.84
N PHE A 39 -8.93 3.32 -6.69
CA PHE A 39 -7.69 2.56 -6.51
C PHE A 39 -7.60 1.39 -7.48
N GLU A 40 -8.63 0.56 -7.58
CA GLU A 40 -8.64 -0.59 -8.47
C GLU A 40 -8.52 -0.16 -9.93
N ARG A 41 -9.16 0.95 -10.32
CA ARG A 41 -8.98 1.53 -11.67
C ARG A 41 -7.56 2.02 -11.92
N ALA A 42 -6.94 2.69 -10.95
CA ALA A 42 -5.54 3.12 -11.07
C ALA A 42 -4.62 1.91 -11.23
N LEU A 43 -4.81 0.88 -10.40
CA LEU A 43 -4.00 -0.33 -10.36
C LEU A 43 -4.30 -1.31 -11.50
N ALA A 44 -5.41 -1.14 -12.23
CA ALA A 44 -5.69 -1.90 -13.44
C ALA A 44 -4.63 -1.65 -14.53
N ASN A 45 -4.04 -0.44 -14.55
CA ASN A 45 -2.97 -0.10 -15.46
C ASN A 45 -1.62 -0.71 -15.00
N GLU A 46 -0.94 -1.43 -15.88
CA GLU A 46 0.32 -2.11 -15.56
C GLU A 46 1.45 -1.18 -15.13
N SER A 47 1.53 0.02 -15.70
CA SER A 47 2.59 0.98 -15.33
C SER A 47 2.37 1.52 -13.91
N LEU A 48 1.12 1.81 -13.56
CA LEU A 48 0.72 2.30 -12.25
C LEU A 48 0.73 1.20 -11.19
N ARG A 49 0.46 -0.06 -11.57
CA ARG A 49 0.55 -1.23 -10.68
C ARG A 49 1.95 -1.42 -10.10
N LYS A 50 2.99 -0.94 -10.79
CA LYS A 50 4.39 -0.95 -10.30
C LYS A 50 4.72 0.24 -9.40
N SER A 51 3.78 1.16 -9.20
CA SER A 51 3.96 2.33 -8.34
C SER A 51 3.80 1.95 -6.87
N VAL A 52 4.93 1.89 -6.17
CA VAL A 52 4.98 1.68 -4.72
C VAL A 52 4.11 2.68 -3.97
N ILE A 53 4.11 3.94 -4.39
CA ILE A 53 3.38 5.01 -3.70
C ILE A 53 1.88 4.74 -3.72
N LEU A 54 1.31 4.32 -4.86
CA LEU A 54 -0.12 4.02 -4.95
C LEU A 54 -0.54 2.89 -4.00
N TRP A 55 0.26 1.83 -3.92
CA TRP A 55 0.01 0.74 -2.97
C TRP A 55 0.09 1.19 -1.52
N ARG A 56 1.12 1.97 -1.16
CA ARG A 56 1.28 2.48 0.21
C ARG A 56 0.13 3.40 0.60
N THR A 57 -0.35 4.25 -0.31
CA THR A 57 -1.52 5.09 -0.08
C THR A 57 -2.79 4.25 0.06
N TYR A 58 -2.94 3.16 -0.70
CA TYR A 58 -4.10 2.29 -0.57
C TYR A 58 -4.12 1.55 0.77
N ILE A 59 -2.99 0.97 1.19
CA ILE A 59 -2.86 0.31 2.49
C ILE A 59 -3.13 1.30 3.63
N ALA A 60 -2.55 2.49 3.58
CA ALA A 60 -2.78 3.53 4.58
C ALA A 60 -4.26 3.94 4.64
N TYR A 61 -4.92 4.11 3.50
CA TYR A 61 -6.36 4.41 3.46
C TYR A 61 -7.19 3.31 4.13
N GLU A 62 -6.87 2.03 3.93
CA GLU A 62 -7.62 0.92 4.54
C GLU A 62 -7.42 0.84 6.06
N ILE A 63 -6.23 1.17 6.56
CA ILE A 63 -5.92 1.20 8.00
C ILE A 63 -6.51 2.44 8.66
N ASP A 64 -6.19 3.62 8.13
CA ASP A 64 -6.38 4.90 8.82
C ASP A 64 -7.78 5.50 8.59
N ILE A 65 -8.41 5.21 7.45
CA ILE A 65 -9.68 5.85 7.04
C ILE A 65 -10.82 4.83 6.97
N ALA A 66 -10.62 3.70 6.31
CA ALA A 66 -11.64 2.66 6.20
C ALA A 66 -11.72 1.74 7.43
N CYS A 67 -10.71 1.79 8.31
CA CYS A 67 -10.59 0.97 9.52
C CYS A 67 -10.82 -0.53 9.24
N ASN A 68 -10.30 -1.03 8.11
CA ASN A 68 -10.48 -2.40 7.65
C ASN A 68 -9.12 -3.12 7.55
N PRO A 69 -8.59 -3.63 8.67
CA PRO A 69 -7.28 -4.30 8.69
C PRO A 69 -7.24 -5.55 7.80
N SER A 70 -8.34 -6.29 7.70
CA SER A 70 -8.45 -7.47 6.82
C SER A 70 -8.30 -7.11 5.33
N ALA A 71 -8.83 -5.96 4.92
CA ALA A 71 -8.63 -5.45 3.57
C ALA A 71 -7.19 -4.95 3.36
N ALA A 72 -6.63 -4.22 4.33
CA ALA A 72 -5.25 -3.76 4.30
C ALA A 72 -4.26 -4.93 4.13
N ARG A 73 -4.44 -6.03 4.87
CA ARG A 73 -3.66 -7.28 4.73
C ARG A 73 -3.72 -7.84 3.31
N ARG A 74 -4.91 -7.98 2.74
CA ARG A 74 -5.10 -8.47 1.36
C ARG A 74 -4.39 -7.57 0.33
N ILE A 75 -4.48 -6.26 0.50
CA ILE A 75 -3.87 -5.27 -0.40
C ILE A 75 -2.36 -5.28 -0.26
N PHE A 76 -1.83 -5.43 0.95
CA PHE A 76 -0.40 -5.56 1.22
C PHE A 76 0.21 -6.75 0.48
N PHE A 77 -0.39 -7.94 0.57
CA PHE A 77 0.11 -9.11 -0.15
C PHE A 77 0.09 -8.89 -1.67
N ARG A 78 -0.98 -8.29 -2.22
CA ARG A 78 -1.02 -7.90 -3.65
C ARG A 78 0.12 -6.93 -4.00
N ALA A 79 0.40 -5.97 -3.11
CA ALA A 79 1.40 -4.95 -3.32
C ALA A 79 2.82 -5.53 -3.39
N ILE A 80 3.20 -6.43 -2.47
CA ILE A 80 4.55 -7.05 -2.47
C ILE A 80 4.77 -7.97 -3.67
N HIS A 81 3.70 -8.58 -4.21
CA HIS A 81 3.77 -9.33 -5.47
C HIS A 81 3.94 -8.39 -6.67
N ALA A 82 3.28 -7.23 -6.67
CA ALA A 82 3.38 -6.26 -7.76
C ALA A 82 4.70 -5.46 -7.73
N CYS A 83 5.26 -5.20 -6.54
CA CYS A 83 6.45 -4.39 -6.32
C CYS A 83 7.50 -5.12 -5.45
N PRO A 84 8.02 -6.28 -5.90
CA PRO A 84 8.92 -7.10 -5.08
C PRO A 84 10.23 -6.41 -4.71
N TRP A 85 10.70 -5.44 -5.49
CA TRP A 85 11.96 -4.71 -5.25
C TRP A 85 11.87 -3.64 -4.14
N SER A 86 10.66 -3.29 -3.69
CA SER A 86 10.47 -2.15 -2.81
C SER A 86 10.65 -2.50 -1.33
N LYS A 87 11.87 -2.46 -0.83
CA LYS A 87 12.17 -2.73 0.60
C LYS A 87 11.28 -1.94 1.57
N LYS A 88 10.96 -0.69 1.25
CA LYS A 88 10.09 0.15 2.06
C LYS A 88 8.66 -0.40 2.17
N LEU A 89 8.13 -0.96 1.07
CA LEU A 89 6.82 -1.58 1.06
C LEU A 89 6.80 -2.84 1.94
N TRP A 90 7.84 -3.68 1.86
CA TRP A 90 7.96 -4.85 2.73
C TRP A 90 8.02 -4.45 4.21
N LEU A 91 8.81 -3.42 4.54
CA LEU A 91 8.90 -2.87 5.89
C LEU A 91 7.57 -2.32 6.42
N ASP A 92 6.72 -1.74 5.56
CA ASP A 92 5.39 -1.31 5.99
C ASP A 92 4.55 -2.50 6.52
N GLY A 93 4.80 -3.73 6.06
CA GLY A 93 4.14 -4.92 6.60
C GLY A 93 4.50 -5.19 8.06
N PHE A 94 5.77 -5.06 8.41
CA PHE A 94 6.25 -5.24 9.78
C PHE A 94 5.89 -4.07 10.69
N LEU A 95 5.90 -2.84 10.18
CA LEU A 95 5.65 -1.65 10.99
C LEU A 95 4.15 -1.35 11.12
N LYS A 96 3.42 -1.36 10.00
CA LYS A 96 2.02 -0.89 9.97
C LYS A 96 1.01 -2.02 10.10
N LEU A 97 1.42 -3.25 9.82
CA LEU A 97 0.53 -4.42 9.79
C LEU A 97 0.95 -5.50 10.79
N ASN A 98 1.87 -5.23 11.75
CA ASN A 98 2.25 -6.20 12.78
C ASN A 98 1.07 -6.69 13.62
N SER A 99 0.11 -5.82 13.91
CA SER A 99 -1.10 -6.13 14.69
C SER A 99 -2.13 -6.92 13.87
N VAL A 100 -1.99 -6.92 12.55
CA VAL A 100 -2.93 -7.55 11.60
C VAL A 100 -2.39 -8.87 11.06
N LEU A 101 -1.08 -8.97 10.87
CA LEU A 101 -0.38 -10.16 10.38
C LEU A 101 -0.05 -11.09 11.54
N SER A 102 -0.23 -12.39 11.32
CA SER A 102 0.19 -13.39 12.31
C SER A 102 1.72 -13.49 12.38
N ALA A 103 2.25 -13.95 13.52
CA ALA A 103 3.68 -14.19 13.68
C ALA A 103 4.25 -15.14 12.61
N LYS A 104 3.45 -16.13 12.19
CA LYS A 104 3.80 -17.03 11.08
C LYS A 104 3.97 -16.27 9.77
N GLU A 105 3.01 -15.41 9.42
CA GLU A 105 3.09 -14.63 8.18
C GLU A 105 4.27 -13.66 8.18
N LEU A 106 4.59 -13.04 9.32
CA LEU A 106 5.76 -12.18 9.45
C LEU A 106 7.06 -12.97 9.28
N SER A 107 7.12 -14.19 9.82
CA SER A 107 8.25 -15.12 9.61
C SER A 107 8.39 -15.53 8.14
N ASP A 108 7.29 -15.93 7.49
CA ASP A 108 7.27 -16.30 6.08
C ASP A 108 7.68 -15.09 5.20
N LEU A 109 7.21 -13.88 5.56
CA LEU A 109 7.58 -12.64 4.88
C LEU A 109 9.09 -12.35 5.02
N GLN A 110 9.65 -12.56 6.20
CA GLN A 110 11.09 -12.40 6.46
C GLN A 110 11.92 -13.38 5.62
N GLU A 111 11.49 -14.64 5.50
CA GLU A 111 12.16 -15.64 4.66
C GLU A 111 12.19 -15.19 3.19
N VAL A 112 11.04 -14.79 2.64
CA VAL A 112 10.95 -14.32 1.25
C VAL A 112 11.76 -13.03 1.02
N MET A 113 11.86 -12.14 2.01
CA MET A 113 12.73 -10.96 1.92
C MET A 113 14.20 -11.33 1.83
N ARG A 114 14.65 -12.33 2.61
CA ARG A 114 16.03 -12.83 2.55
C ARG A 114 16.32 -13.47 1.20
N ASP A 115 15.42 -14.29 0.68
CA ASP A 115 15.57 -14.93 -0.63
C ASP A 115 15.66 -13.90 -1.77
N LYS A 116 15.02 -12.74 -1.62
CA LYS A 116 15.08 -11.63 -2.57
C LYS A 116 16.26 -10.69 -2.35
N GLU A 117 17.21 -11.04 -1.47
CA GLU A 117 18.37 -10.24 -1.10
C GLU A 117 18.01 -8.82 -0.61
N LEU A 118 16.80 -8.64 -0.06
CA LEU A 118 16.36 -7.39 0.54
C LEU A 118 16.94 -7.25 1.95
N ASN A 119 18.26 -7.21 2.02
CA ASN A 119 19.02 -7.27 3.26
C ASN A 119 18.70 -6.06 4.16
N LEU A 120 18.26 -6.33 5.38
CA LEU A 120 18.07 -5.32 6.42
C LEU A 120 19.43 -5.02 7.06
N ARG A 121 19.75 -3.72 7.21
CA ARG A 121 20.99 -3.27 7.87
C ARG A 121 20.85 -3.25 9.39
N THR A 122 19.61 -3.30 9.86
CA THR A 122 19.17 -3.21 11.25
C THR A 122 18.30 -4.44 11.49
N ASP A 123 18.45 -5.08 12.64
CA ASP A 123 17.69 -6.31 12.94
C ASP A 123 16.18 -6.01 12.92
N ILE A 124 15.35 -6.95 12.46
CA ILE A 124 13.88 -6.79 12.44
C ILE A 124 13.37 -6.56 13.85
N TYR A 125 13.96 -7.24 14.84
CA TYR A 125 13.60 -7.09 16.24
C TYR A 125 13.88 -5.68 16.75
N GLU A 126 14.99 -5.05 16.33
CA GLU A 126 15.28 -3.65 16.69
C GLU A 126 14.26 -2.68 16.08
N ILE A 127 13.80 -2.94 14.85
CA ILE A 127 12.79 -2.13 14.18
C ILE A 127 11.43 -2.24 14.89
N LEU A 128 11.02 -3.46 15.27
CA LEU A 128 9.78 -3.70 16.00
C LEU A 128 9.81 -3.10 17.41
N LEU A 129 10.95 -3.21 18.11
CA LEU A 129 11.14 -2.61 19.44
C LEU A 129 11.11 -1.08 19.41
N GLN A 130 11.61 -0.45 18.34
CA GLN A 130 11.55 1.01 18.21
C GLN A 130 10.12 1.53 18.02
N ASP A 131 9.23 0.78 17.39
CA ASP A 131 7.83 1.17 17.19
C ASP A 131 7.03 1.07 18.51
N GLU A 132 7.29 0.05 19.33
CA GLU A 132 6.68 -0.08 20.67
C GLU A 132 7.10 1.05 21.64
N LEU A 133 8.28 1.65 21.46
CA LEU A 133 8.76 2.75 22.31
C LEU A 133 8.21 4.13 21.91
N VAL A 134 7.53 4.23 20.77
CA VAL A 134 7.02 5.50 20.21
C VAL A 134 5.48 5.54 20.20
N SER A 135 4.80 4.44 20.53
CA SER A 135 3.36 4.39 20.84
C SER A 135 3.04 4.81 22.27
#